data_AF-A0A7R9H2R0-F1
#
_entry.id   AF-A0A7R9H2R0-F1
#
_cell.length_a   1.000
_cell.length_b   1.000
_cell.length_c   1.000
_cell.angle_alpha   90.00
_cell.angle_beta   90.00
_cell.angle_gamma   90.00
#
_symmetry.space_group_name_H-M   'P 1'
#
loop_
_entity.id
_entity.type
_entity.pdbx_description
1 polymer ?
#
loop_
_entity_poly.entity_id
_entity_poly.type
_entity_poly.pdbx_seq_one_letter_code
_entity_poly.pdbx_strand_id
1 'polypeptide(L)'
;MDVDSDAVASDPEASEDEIITAQKVLQTLEEAWLNEKFCPELLPHQSDVVECMMEQVQQMEDNIRRLPRGDFRVVVHRLELDRIRYVTSNYLRLRLEKIEAFTAHILERENDLSPGECRFAREYLAHLETHLRHLALRHMPTNIQDLDHNNITAKPNTSSFVFLRVKGELI
;
A
#
# COMPACT_ATOMS: atom_id res chain seq x y z
N MET A 1 -27.30 38.30 44.12
CA MET A 1 -27.65 37.75 42.79
C MET A 1 -26.36 37.76 42.01
N ASP A 2 -25.60 36.71 42.27
CA ASP A 2 -24.29 36.43 41.72
C ASP A 2 -24.49 36.01 40.26
N VAL A 3 -23.93 36.80 39.34
CA VAL A 3 -23.84 36.41 37.93
C VAL A 3 -22.38 36.05 37.72
N ASP A 4 -22.09 34.78 37.97
CA ASP A 4 -20.81 34.16 37.67
C ASP A 4 -20.72 34.06 36.14
N SER A 5 -19.84 34.89 35.57
CA SER A 5 -19.54 34.90 34.14
C SER A 5 -18.54 33.79 33.87
N ASP A 6 -19.04 32.56 33.78
CA ASP A 6 -18.21 31.41 33.46
C ASP A 6 -17.79 31.49 31.99
N ALA A 7 -16.50 31.76 31.80
CA ALA A 7 -15.86 31.85 30.52
C ALA A 7 -15.89 30.49 29.84
N VAL A 8 -16.70 30.36 28.78
CA VAL A 8 -16.58 29.23 27.85
C VAL A 8 -15.20 29.32 27.22
N ALA A 9 -14.26 28.54 27.74
CA ALA A 9 -12.99 28.29 27.10
C ALA A 9 -13.29 27.67 25.73
N SER A 10 -13.18 28.49 24.70
CA SER A 10 -13.10 28.02 23.31
C SER A 10 -11.89 27.11 23.24
N ASP A 11 -12.13 25.82 23.05
CA ASP A 11 -11.12 24.85 22.67
C ASP A 11 -10.39 25.44 21.45
N PRO A 12 -9.09 25.79 21.57
CA PRO A 12 -8.38 26.37 20.44
C PRO A 12 -8.35 25.31 19.35
N GLU A 13 -8.96 25.64 18.21
CA GLU A 13 -8.85 24.90 16.95
C GLU A 13 -7.44 24.32 16.84
N ALA A 14 -7.36 22.98 16.84
CA ALA A 14 -6.11 22.27 16.66
C ALA A 14 -5.50 22.75 15.34
N SER A 15 -4.50 23.61 15.46
CA SER A 15 -3.78 24.23 14.35
C SER A 15 -3.29 23.16 13.38
N GLU A 16 -3.58 23.36 12.08
CA GLU A 16 -3.22 22.55 10.92
C GLU A 16 -1.70 22.48 10.62
N ASP A 17 -0.88 22.30 11.65
CA ASP A 17 0.55 21.99 11.54
C ASP A 17 0.88 20.80 12.45
N GLU A 18 0.15 19.69 12.29
CA GLU A 18 0.52 18.44 12.96
C GLU A 18 1.88 17.98 12.37
N ILE A 19 2.94 18.10 13.16
CA ILE A 19 4.29 17.70 12.74
C ILE A 19 4.24 16.22 12.34
N ILE A 20 4.33 15.95 11.04
CA ILE A 20 4.39 14.58 10.50
C ILE A 20 5.74 13.98 10.91
N THR A 21 5.74 13.25 12.01
CA THR A 21 6.92 12.54 12.50
C THR A 21 7.13 11.22 11.75
N ALA A 22 8.36 10.74 11.65
CA ALA A 22 8.67 9.43 11.05
C ALA A 22 7.88 8.28 11.71
N GLN A 23 7.63 8.38 13.02
CA GLN A 23 6.80 7.42 13.75
C GLN A 23 5.35 7.42 13.29
N LYS A 24 4.77 8.60 13.03
CA LYS A 24 3.41 8.72 12.51
C LYS A 24 3.30 8.13 11.11
N VAL A 25 4.27 8.39 10.24
CA VAL A 25 4.30 7.81 8.89
C VAL A 25 4.44 6.30 8.94
N LEU A 26 5.29 5.76 9.83
CA LEU A 26 5.41 4.32 10.03
C LEU A 26 4.09 3.70 10.49
N GLN A 27 3.38 4.34 11.42
CA GLN A 27 2.06 3.89 11.84
C GLN A 27 1.06 3.88 10.66
N THR A 28 1.03 4.94 9.85
CA THR A 28 0.19 4.98 8.64
C THR A 28 0.54 3.85 7.66
N LEU A 29 1.83 3.54 7.49
CA LEU A 29 2.28 2.43 6.65
C LEU A 29 1.83 1.07 7.20
N GLU A 30 1.98 0.83 8.51
CA GLU A 30 1.53 -0.41 9.14
C GLU A 30 0.01 -0.60 8.99
N GLU A 31 -0.75 0.49 9.07
CA GLU A 31 -2.21 0.46 8.86
C GLU A 31 -2.57 0.15 7.42
N ALA A 32 -1.93 0.82 6.46
CA ALA A 32 -2.10 0.54 5.04
C ALA A 32 -1.74 -0.91 4.70
N TRP A 33 -0.63 -1.41 5.27
CA TRP A 33 -0.17 -2.78 5.13
C TRP A 33 -1.19 -3.81 5.64
N LEU A 34 -1.71 -3.62 6.86
CA LEU A 34 -2.70 -4.53 7.43
C LEU A 34 -4.01 -4.50 6.64
N ASN A 35 -4.47 -3.30 6.26
CA ASN A 35 -5.68 -3.16 5.45
C ASN A 35 -5.53 -3.86 4.10
N GLU A 36 -4.40 -3.67 3.42
CA GLU A 36 -4.10 -4.34 2.16
C GLU A 36 -4.10 -5.87 2.34
N LYS A 37 -3.49 -6.38 3.42
CA LYS A 37 -3.42 -7.82 3.69
C LYS A 37 -4.79 -8.48 3.89
N PHE A 38 -5.74 -7.78 4.50
CA PHE A 38 -7.04 -8.35 4.86
C PHE A 38 -8.19 -7.92 3.93
N CYS A 39 -7.95 -6.97 3.02
CA CYS A 39 -8.93 -6.57 2.02
C CYS A 39 -8.90 -7.53 0.81
N PRO A 40 -10.06 -8.01 0.30
CA PRO A 40 -10.12 -8.86 -0.89
C PRO A 40 -9.85 -8.09 -2.19
N GLU A 41 -10.06 -6.78 -2.21
CA GLU A 41 -9.77 -5.90 -3.35
C GLU A 41 -8.45 -5.14 -3.15
N LEU A 42 -7.91 -4.62 -4.25
CA LEU A 42 -6.75 -3.74 -4.20
C LEU A 42 -7.19 -2.37 -3.67
N LEU A 43 -6.47 -1.85 -2.67
CA LEU A 43 -6.75 -0.53 -2.10
C LEU A 43 -6.00 0.58 -2.86
N PRO A 44 -6.32 1.87 -2.64
CA PRO A 44 -5.55 2.96 -3.20
C PRO A 44 -4.09 2.95 -2.72
N HIS A 45 -3.14 3.09 -3.65
CA HIS A 45 -1.72 3.10 -3.33
C HIS A 45 -1.34 4.31 -2.45
N GLN A 46 -0.62 4.05 -1.35
CA GLN A 46 -0.10 5.08 -0.45
C GLN A 46 1.31 5.55 -0.85
N SER A 47 1.45 6.18 -2.03
CA SER A 47 2.77 6.54 -2.62
C SER A 47 3.60 7.38 -1.67
N ASP A 48 3.02 8.46 -1.16
CA ASP A 48 3.70 9.45 -0.31
C ASP A 48 4.25 8.80 0.97
N VAL A 49 3.49 7.88 1.56
CA VAL A 49 3.88 7.14 2.77
C VAL A 49 5.06 6.21 2.48
N VAL A 50 5.01 5.48 1.35
CA VAL A 50 6.08 4.57 0.94
C VAL A 50 7.36 5.35 0.62
N GLU A 51 7.26 6.41 -0.17
CA GLU A 51 8.38 7.27 -0.54
C GLU A 51 9.04 7.88 0.71
N CYS A 52 8.23 8.49 1.59
CA CYS A 52 8.72 9.04 2.85
C CYS A 52 9.43 7.98 3.70
N MET A 53 8.89 6.77 3.83
CA MET A 53 9.55 5.70 4.61
C MET A 53 10.83 5.19 3.98
N MET A 54 10.92 5.14 2.65
CA MET A 54 12.16 4.79 1.97
C MET A 54 13.25 5.85 2.17
N GLU A 55 12.88 7.14 2.15
CA GLU A 55 13.80 8.23 2.49
C GLU A 55 14.28 8.16 3.94
N GLN A 56 13.37 7.93 4.90
CA GLN A 56 13.73 7.80 6.32
C GLN A 56 14.65 6.60 6.57
N VAL A 57 14.42 5.48 5.87
CA VAL A 57 15.32 4.30 5.90
C VAL A 57 16.71 4.70 5.42
N GLN A 58 16.82 5.39 4.28
CA GLN A 58 18.12 5.82 3.72
C GLN A 58 18.86 6.78 4.68
N GLN A 59 18.14 7.75 5.26
CA GLN A 59 18.71 8.69 6.22
C GLN A 59 19.23 7.97 7.48
N MET A 60 18.46 7.02 8.02
CA MET A 60 18.88 6.26 9.19
C MET A 60 20.07 5.35 8.89
N GLU A 61 20.17 4.77 7.68
CA GLU A 61 21.38 4.04 7.27
C GLU A 61 22.64 4.91 7.25
N ASP A 62 22.54 6.10 6.70
CA ASP A 62 23.68 7.02 6.62
C ASP A 62 24.08 7.54 8.00
N ASN A 63 23.12 7.73 8.91
CA ASN A 63 23.39 8.03 10.31
C ASN A 63 24.12 6.88 11.01
N ILE A 64 23.69 5.63 10.81
CA ILE A 64 24.35 4.45 11.38
C ILE A 64 25.80 4.33 10.89
N ARG A 65 26.07 4.64 9.61
CA ARG A 65 27.44 4.61 9.04
C ARG A 65 28.39 5.60 9.71
N ARG A 66 27.87 6.69 10.29
CA ARG A 66 28.64 7.73 10.98
C ARG A 66 28.87 7.44 12.46
N LEU A 67 28.17 6.46 13.05
CA LEU A 67 28.32 6.10 14.46
C LEU A 67 29.64 5.37 14.73
N PRO A 68 30.22 5.53 15.94
CA PRO A 68 31.46 4.86 16.32
C PRO A 68 31.26 3.34 16.40
N ARG A 69 32.32 2.59 16.06
CA ARG A 69 32.32 1.13 16.15
C ARG A 69 32.17 0.70 17.61
N GLY A 70 31.22 -0.19 17.89
CA GLY A 70 30.94 -0.70 19.24
C GLY A 70 29.79 -0.01 19.98
N ASP A 71 29.16 1.00 19.37
CA ASP A 71 27.93 1.58 19.93
C ASP A 71 26.75 0.58 19.79
N PHE A 72 26.13 0.23 20.93
CA PHE A 72 24.99 -0.69 20.96
C PHE A 72 23.78 -0.16 20.17
N ARG A 73 23.66 1.17 20.01
CA ARG A 73 22.58 1.81 19.23
C ARG A 73 22.58 1.34 17.78
N VAL A 74 23.74 1.00 17.22
CA VAL A 74 23.87 0.46 15.86
C VAL A 74 23.06 -0.82 15.69
N VAL A 75 23.08 -1.71 16.68
CA VAL A 75 22.33 -2.98 16.64
C VAL A 75 20.82 -2.70 16.69
N VAL A 76 20.39 -1.83 17.59
CA VAL A 76 18.97 -1.46 17.75
C VAL A 76 18.43 -0.82 16.47
N HIS A 77 19.15 0.16 15.90
CA HIS A 77 18.71 0.82 14.66
C HIS A 77 18.68 -0.14 13.46
N ARG A 78 19.60 -1.10 13.38
CA ARG A 78 19.59 -2.12 12.31
C ARG A 78 18.37 -3.05 12.42
N LEU A 79 18.05 -3.51 13.63
CA LEU A 79 16.86 -4.34 13.84
C LEU A 79 15.59 -3.58 13.45
N GLU A 80 15.50 -2.29 13.77
CA GLU A 80 14.34 -1.48 13.39
C GLU A 80 14.26 -1.23 11.88
N LEU A 81 15.40 -0.95 11.23
CA LEU A 81 15.47 -0.86 9.77
C LEU A 81 14.96 -2.14 9.10
N ASP A 82 15.34 -3.30 9.62
CA ASP A 82 14.90 -4.58 9.07
C ASP A 82 13.39 -4.79 9.24
N ARG A 83 12.81 -4.36 10.39
CA ARG A 83 11.35 -4.36 10.60
C ARG A 83 10.63 -3.46 9.60
N ILE A 84 11.09 -2.21 9.44
CA ILE A 84 10.47 -1.24 8.51
C ILE A 84 10.54 -1.78 7.08
N ARG A 85 11.71 -2.25 6.64
CA ARG A 85 11.89 -2.84 5.30
C ARG A 85 10.99 -4.03 5.06
N TYR A 86 10.82 -4.90 6.07
CA TYR A 86 9.91 -6.03 5.98
C TYR A 86 8.48 -5.55 5.74
N VAL A 87 7.99 -4.59 6.51
CA VAL A 87 6.63 -4.03 6.35
C VAL A 87 6.45 -3.41 4.97
N THR A 88 7.36 -2.52 4.55
CA THR A 88 7.29 -1.87 3.22
C THR A 88 7.32 -2.90 2.10
N SER A 89 8.24 -3.88 2.17
CA SER A 89 8.37 -4.92 1.14
C SER A 89 7.14 -5.81 1.10
N ASN A 90 6.57 -6.17 2.26
CA ASN A 90 5.39 -7.04 2.30
C ASN A 90 4.14 -6.32 1.80
N TYR A 91 3.96 -5.04 2.12
CA TYR A 91 2.90 -4.20 1.53
C TYR A 91 2.97 -4.19 0.00
N LEU A 92 4.15 -3.89 -0.57
CA LEU A 92 4.31 -3.86 -2.03
C LEU A 92 4.10 -5.24 -2.67
N ARG A 93 4.57 -6.32 -2.04
CA ARG A 93 4.34 -7.69 -2.55
C ARG A 93 2.87 -8.09 -2.56
N LEU A 94 2.14 -7.81 -1.48
CA LEU A 94 0.70 -8.11 -1.39
C LEU A 94 -0.07 -7.40 -2.50
N ARG A 95 0.31 -6.15 -2.81
CA ARG A 95 -0.28 -5.41 -3.92
C ARG A 95 0.02 -6.03 -5.27
N LEU A 96 1.27 -6.41 -5.53
CA LEU A 96 1.65 -7.10 -6.76
C LEU A 96 0.89 -8.41 -6.95
N GLU A 97 0.76 -9.22 -5.89
CA GLU A 97 -0.01 -10.47 -5.92
C GLU A 97 -1.48 -10.23 -6.32
N LYS A 98 -2.11 -9.17 -5.78
CA LYS A 98 -3.47 -8.79 -6.17
C LYS A 98 -3.56 -8.25 -7.60
N ILE A 99 -2.57 -7.48 -8.04
CA ILE A 99 -2.48 -6.98 -9.42
C ILE A 99 -2.37 -8.13 -10.41
N GLU A 100 -1.56 -9.16 -10.11
CA GLU A 100 -1.45 -10.36 -10.94
C GLU A 100 -2.75 -11.18 -10.96
N ALA A 101 -3.47 -11.24 -9.84
CA ALA A 101 -4.72 -12.00 -9.74
C ALA A 101 -5.89 -11.34 -10.49
N PHE A 102 -5.97 -10.01 -10.47
CA PHE A 102 -7.12 -9.24 -10.97
C PHE A 102 -6.74 -8.20 -12.04
N THR A 103 -5.71 -8.48 -12.86
CA THR A 103 -5.06 -7.48 -13.73
C THR A 103 -6.03 -6.70 -14.63
N ALA A 104 -6.90 -7.38 -15.39
CA ALA A 104 -7.78 -6.67 -16.33
C ALA A 104 -8.82 -5.82 -15.59
N HIS A 105 -9.34 -6.30 -14.47
CA HIS A 105 -10.26 -5.52 -13.63
C HIS A 105 -9.58 -4.29 -13.01
N ILE A 106 -8.32 -4.43 -12.59
CA ILE A 106 -7.56 -3.34 -11.98
C ILE A 106 -7.14 -2.28 -13.02
N LEU A 107 -6.86 -2.68 -14.26
CA LEU A 107 -6.55 -1.73 -15.34
C LEU A 107 -7.74 -0.83 -15.70
N GLU A 108 -8.97 -1.20 -15.38
CA GLU A 108 -10.13 -0.30 -15.47
C GLU A 108 -10.11 0.80 -14.40
N ARG A 109 -9.37 0.58 -13.29
CA ARG A 109 -9.25 1.45 -12.11
C ARG A 109 -7.83 1.96 -11.93
N GLU A 110 -7.31 2.70 -12.91
CA GLU A 110 -5.91 3.15 -12.89
C GLU A 110 -5.55 4.08 -11.71
N ASN A 111 -6.54 4.72 -11.07
CA ASN A 111 -6.33 5.66 -9.98
C ASN A 111 -5.77 5.01 -8.69
N ASP A 112 -5.97 3.71 -8.50
CA ASP A 112 -5.54 3.00 -7.29
C ASP A 112 -4.09 2.49 -7.36
N LEU A 113 -3.42 2.70 -8.51
CA LEU A 113 -2.10 2.17 -8.82
C LEU A 113 -1.03 3.25 -8.76
N SER A 114 0.16 2.88 -8.28
CA SER A 114 1.34 3.70 -8.55
C SER A 114 1.71 3.67 -10.04
N PRO A 115 2.46 4.65 -10.56
CA PRO A 115 2.95 4.63 -11.94
C PRO A 115 3.78 3.38 -12.28
N GLY A 116 4.50 2.85 -11.28
CA GLY A 116 5.25 1.60 -11.40
C GLY A 116 4.33 0.38 -11.51
N GLU A 117 3.30 0.32 -10.68
CA GLU A 117 2.29 -0.75 -10.68
C GLU A 117 1.47 -0.77 -11.99
N CYS A 118 1.07 0.41 -12.48
CA CYS A 118 0.33 0.53 -13.74
C CYS A 118 1.16 0.02 -14.94
N ARG A 119 2.45 0.38 -15.00
CA ARG A 119 3.36 -0.17 -16.02
C ARG A 119 3.47 -1.68 -15.92
N PHE A 120 3.69 -2.20 -14.70
CA PHE A 120 3.78 -3.64 -14.46
C PHE A 120 2.52 -4.38 -14.90
N ALA A 121 1.33 -3.89 -14.55
CA ALA A 121 0.06 -4.50 -14.92
C ALA A 121 -0.14 -4.58 -16.45
N ARG A 122 0.20 -3.51 -17.18
CA ARG A 122 0.10 -3.48 -18.65
C ARG A 122 1.10 -4.43 -19.30
N GLU A 123 2.34 -4.44 -18.84
CA GLU A 123 3.38 -5.36 -19.34
C GLU A 123 3.01 -6.82 -19.06
N TYR A 124 2.53 -7.11 -17.85
CA TYR A 124 2.09 -8.44 -17.45
C TYR A 124 0.94 -8.96 -18.34
N LEU A 125 -0.09 -8.15 -18.58
CA LEU A 125 -1.21 -8.54 -19.44
C LEU A 125 -0.75 -8.81 -20.89
N ALA A 126 0.07 -7.92 -21.45
CA ALA A 126 0.59 -8.09 -22.80
C ALA A 126 1.48 -9.36 -22.94
N HIS A 127 2.28 -9.66 -21.91
CA HIS A 127 3.08 -10.88 -21.85
C HIS A 127 2.22 -12.13 -21.75
N LEU A 128 1.18 -12.11 -20.92
CA LEU A 128 0.23 -13.22 -20.78
C LEU A 128 -0.47 -13.51 -22.11
N GLU A 129 -0.98 -12.49 -22.79
CA GLU A 129 -1.62 -12.63 -24.11
C GLU A 129 -0.67 -13.21 -25.15
N THR A 130 0.55 -12.67 -25.24
CA THR A 130 1.57 -13.14 -26.16
C THR A 130 1.91 -14.61 -25.90
N HIS A 131 2.05 -14.98 -24.63
CA HIS A 131 2.36 -16.34 -24.22
C HIS A 131 1.22 -17.31 -24.60
N LEU A 132 -0.02 -17.00 -24.25
CA LEU A 132 -1.19 -17.82 -24.58
C LEU A 132 -1.40 -17.93 -26.09
N ARG A 133 -1.15 -16.84 -26.84
CA ARG A 133 -1.24 -16.84 -28.30
C ARG A 133 -0.25 -17.78 -28.94
N HIS A 134 1.00 -17.78 -28.48
CA HIS A 134 2.04 -18.67 -28.97
C HIS A 134 1.83 -20.13 -28.55
N LEU A 135 1.32 -20.36 -27.35
CA LEU A 135 1.17 -21.71 -26.79
C LEU A 135 -0.02 -22.44 -27.42
N ALA A 136 -1.19 -21.80 -27.50
CA ALA A 136 -2.43 -22.47 -27.90
C ALA A 136 -3.28 -21.68 -28.91
N LEU A 137 -3.54 -20.38 -28.68
CA LEU A 137 -4.62 -19.69 -29.39
C LEU A 137 -4.38 -19.62 -30.91
N ARG A 138 -3.13 -19.47 -31.35
CA ARG A 138 -2.82 -19.47 -32.80
C ARG A 138 -3.16 -20.79 -33.51
N HIS A 139 -3.32 -21.87 -32.76
CA HIS A 139 -3.66 -23.20 -33.26
C HIS A 139 -5.16 -23.51 -33.15
N MET A 140 -5.93 -22.66 -32.45
CA MET A 140 -7.38 -22.82 -32.32
C MET A 140 -8.11 -22.31 -33.58
N PRO A 141 -9.34 -22.78 -33.84
CA PRO A 141 -10.24 -22.19 -34.84
C PRO A 141 -10.39 -20.67 -34.68
N THR A 142 -10.50 -19.94 -35.80
CA THR A 142 -10.47 -18.46 -35.86
C THR A 142 -11.52 -17.76 -35.00
N ASN A 143 -12.63 -18.44 -34.69
CA ASN A 143 -13.71 -17.93 -33.86
C ASN A 143 -13.41 -17.93 -32.35
N ILE A 144 -12.31 -18.55 -31.90
CA ILE A 144 -11.95 -18.68 -30.48
C ILE A 144 -10.46 -18.35 -30.21
N GLN A 145 -9.80 -17.63 -31.12
CA GLN A 145 -8.40 -17.22 -30.94
C GLN A 145 -8.24 -15.98 -30.06
N ASP A 146 -9.31 -15.21 -29.89
CA ASP A 146 -9.28 -13.94 -29.15
C ASP A 146 -9.57 -14.17 -27.66
N LEU A 147 -8.88 -13.40 -26.83
CA LEU A 147 -8.98 -13.45 -25.37
C LEU A 147 -9.97 -12.39 -24.89
N ASP A 148 -11.06 -12.82 -24.26
CA ASP A 148 -11.97 -11.90 -23.58
C ASP A 148 -11.42 -11.57 -22.19
N HIS A 149 -10.81 -10.39 -22.07
CA HIS A 149 -10.18 -9.92 -20.82
C HIS A 149 -11.14 -9.95 -19.62
N ASN A 150 -12.45 -9.78 -19.84
CA ASN A 150 -13.46 -9.81 -18.78
C ASN A 150 -13.74 -11.22 -18.23
N ASN A 151 -13.51 -12.25 -19.04
CA ASN A 151 -13.77 -13.64 -18.66
C ASN A 151 -12.51 -14.38 -18.18
N ILE A 152 -11.32 -13.91 -18.57
CA ILE A 152 -10.05 -14.58 -18.24
C ILE A 152 -9.56 -14.20 -16.85
N THR A 153 -9.74 -12.96 -16.44
CA THR A 153 -9.29 -12.51 -15.12
C THR A 153 -10.42 -12.62 -14.11
N ALA A 154 -10.13 -13.23 -12.96
CA ALA A 154 -11.06 -13.22 -11.84
C ALA A 154 -11.35 -11.77 -11.40
N LYS A 155 -12.50 -11.56 -10.77
CA LYS A 155 -12.83 -10.29 -10.10
C LYS A 155 -12.72 -10.49 -8.59
N PRO A 156 -12.28 -9.47 -7.83
CA PRO A 156 -12.24 -9.55 -6.39
C PRO A 156 -13.66 -9.72 -5.82
N ASN A 157 -13.80 -10.59 -4.82
CA ASN A 157 -15.09 -10.80 -4.16
C ASN A 157 -15.31 -9.73 -3.08
N THR A 158 -16.10 -8.71 -3.43
CA THR A 158 -16.46 -7.61 -2.52
C THR A 158 -17.41 -8.02 -1.38
N SER A 159 -18.01 -9.21 -1.44
CA SER A 159 -18.88 -9.76 -0.39
C SER A 159 -18.16 -10.70 0.57
N SER A 160 -16.83 -10.78 0.49
CA SER A 160 -16.04 -11.60 1.41
C SER A 160 -16.10 -11.05 2.85
N PHE A 161 -16.28 -11.94 3.82
CA PHE A 161 -16.20 -11.57 5.23
C PHE A 161 -14.77 -11.15 5.61
N VAL A 162 -14.65 -10.05 6.36
CA VAL A 162 -13.38 -9.52 6.87
C VAL A 162 -13.48 -9.23 8.36
N PHE A 163 -12.36 -9.30 9.07
CA PHE A 163 -12.28 -8.85 10.45
C PHE A 163 -11.98 -7.36 10.48
N LEU A 164 -12.81 -6.60 11.20
CA LEU A 164 -12.70 -5.15 11.30
C LEU A 164 -12.38 -4.75 12.73
N ARG A 165 -11.48 -3.76 12.86
CA ARG A 165 -11.25 -3.04 14.10
C ARG A 165 -11.64 -1.60 13.91
N VAL A 166 -12.69 -1.16 14.61
CA VAL A 166 -13.15 0.23 14.59
C VAL A 166 -12.16 1.10 15.38
N LYS A 167 -11.77 2.25 14.83
CA LYS A 167 -10.80 3.17 15.45
C LYS A 167 -11.41 4.46 15.99
N GLY A 168 -12.65 4.78 15.60
CA GLY A 168 -13.39 5.95 16.08
C GLY A 168 -14.57 5.55 16.96
N GLU A 169 -15.12 6.51 17.68
CA GLU A 169 -16.43 6.37 18.33
C GLU A 169 -17.53 6.48 17.26
N LEU A 170 -18.54 5.60 17.36
CA LEU A 170 -19.78 5.76 16.63
C LEU A 170 -20.52 6.94 17.27
N ILE A 171 -20.56 8.08 16.57
CA ILE A 171 -21.44 9.20 16.91
C ILE A 171 -22.89 8.77 16.72
#